data_AF-A0A2M7IS76-F1
#
_entry.id   AF-A0A2M7IS76-F1
#
_cell.length_a   1.000
_cell.length_b   1.000
_cell.length_c   1.000
_cell.angle_alpha   90.00
_cell.angle_beta   90.00
_cell.angle_gamma   90.00
#
_symmetry.space_group_name_H-M   'P 1'
#
loop_
_entity.id
_entity.type
_entity.pdbx_description
1 polymer ?
#
loop_
_entity_poly.entity_id
_entity_poly.type
_entity_poly.pdbx_seq_one_letter_code
_entity_poly.pdbx_strand_id
1 'polypeptide(L)'
;MQKENELTYSTSVKKYKFYDFIMAAFVTILLCSNIIGAEKVVSLFGFTFGAGILFFPISYFFNDILTEVYGYARSRKVVWAGFAALGFASLMSAVVVGLPAAPGWVHQDAYVVVFGQTTRIVAASLTAFFSGEFVNSFVLAKMKLTTNGKYLWT
;
A
#
# COMPACT_ATOMS: atom_id res chain seq x y z
N MET A 1 28.46 -1.71 51.55
CA MET A 1 27.24 -1.03 51.09
C MET A 1 27.25 -1.05 49.58
N GLN A 2 26.47 -1.95 48.98
CA GLN A 2 26.24 -2.05 47.53
C GLN A 2 24.97 -1.27 47.16
N LYS A 3 24.85 -0.93 45.88
CA LYS A 3 23.70 -0.34 45.13
C LYS A 3 23.68 1.19 45.15
N GLU A 4 23.58 1.90 44.04
CA GLU A 4 22.93 1.62 42.75
C GLU A 4 23.74 2.19 41.56
N ASN A 5 24.02 1.36 40.56
CA ASN A 5 24.38 1.80 39.22
C ASN A 5 23.10 2.30 38.53
N GLU A 6 22.91 3.61 38.44
CA GLU A 6 21.94 4.21 37.53
C GLU A 6 22.39 3.96 36.08
N LEU A 7 21.98 2.82 35.52
CA LEU A 7 21.99 2.58 34.08
C LEU A 7 20.91 3.46 33.45
N THR A 8 21.27 4.71 33.15
CA THR A 8 20.47 5.57 32.27
C THR A 8 20.50 4.95 30.87
N TYR A 9 19.52 4.10 30.57
CA TYR A 9 19.31 3.61 29.21
C TYR A 9 18.90 4.80 28.34
N SER A 10 19.90 5.41 27.69
CA SER A 10 19.68 6.31 26.58
C SER A 10 18.97 5.53 25.47
N THR A 11 17.64 5.63 25.43
CA THR A 11 16.86 5.19 24.27
C THR A 11 17.12 6.18 23.15
N SER A 12 18.27 6.02 22.48
CA SER A 12 18.59 6.70 21.23
C SER A 12 17.44 6.45 20.25
N VAL A 13 16.56 7.45 20.08
CA VAL A 13 15.51 7.43 19.07
C VAL A 13 16.20 7.37 17.71
N LYS A 14 16.22 6.18 17.08
CA LYS A 14 16.77 6.00 15.72
C LYS A 14 16.09 7.00 14.79
N LYS A 15 16.85 7.99 14.33
CA LYS A 15 16.37 9.06 13.45
C LYS A 15 16.52 8.60 12.00
N TYR A 16 15.41 8.17 11.45
CA TYR A 16 15.31 7.60 10.11
C TYR A 16 15.19 8.72 9.06
N LYS A 17 16.29 9.07 8.39
CA LYS A 17 16.34 10.21 7.46
C LYS A 17 15.47 10.06 6.19
N PHE A 18 15.21 8.84 5.72
CA PHE A 18 14.56 8.59 4.44
C PHE A 18 13.17 7.93 4.54
N TYR A 19 12.67 7.70 5.74
CA TYR A 19 11.39 7.02 5.95
C TYR A 19 10.25 7.73 5.21
N ASP A 20 10.14 9.05 5.37
CA ASP A 20 9.05 9.83 4.78
C ASP A 20 9.11 9.86 3.26
N PHE A 21 10.31 9.92 2.68
CA PHE A 21 10.51 9.88 1.22
C PHE A 21 10.13 8.51 0.64
N ILE A 22 10.50 7.43 1.30
CA ILE A 22 10.13 6.07 0.87
C ILE A 22 8.63 5.85 1.03
N MET A 23 8.03 6.33 2.12
CA MET A 23 6.59 6.32 2.31
C MET A 23 5.88 7.07 1.17
N ALA A 24 6.32 8.30 0.87
CA ALA A 24 5.75 9.08 -0.22
C ALA A 24 5.89 8.36 -1.56
N ALA A 25 7.07 7.82 -1.88
CA ALA A 25 7.31 7.06 -3.10
C ALA A 25 6.38 5.83 -3.21
N PHE A 26 6.26 5.05 -2.13
CA PHE A 26 5.36 3.90 -2.08
C PHE A 26 3.90 4.32 -2.34
N VAL A 27 3.40 5.33 -1.62
CA VAL A 27 2.01 5.81 -1.76
C VAL A 27 1.76 6.34 -3.17
N THR A 28 2.70 7.10 -3.74
CA THR A 28 2.60 7.60 -5.11
C THR A 28 2.56 6.48 -6.14
N ILE A 29 3.44 5.48 -6.04
CA ILE A 29 3.44 4.34 -6.97
C ILE A 29 2.13 3.56 -6.86
N LEU A 30 1.66 3.32 -5.63
CA LEU A 30 0.41 2.62 -5.39
C LEU A 30 -0.78 3.36 -6.03
N LEU A 31 -0.88 4.68 -5.83
CA LEU A 31 -1.92 5.52 -6.43
C LEU A 31 -1.84 5.50 -7.97
N CYS A 32 -0.68 5.80 -8.53
CA CYS A 32 -0.49 5.84 -9.98
C CYS A 32 -0.80 4.49 -10.63
N SER A 33 -0.40 3.38 -10.01
CA SER A 33 -0.67 2.04 -10.54
C SER A 33 -2.17 1.71 -10.56
N ASN A 34 -2.90 2.09 -9.50
CA ASN A 34 -4.33 1.82 -9.38
C ASN A 34 -5.22 2.76 -10.20
N ILE A 35 -4.78 3.99 -10.48
CA ILE A 35 -5.61 4.98 -11.20
C ILE A 35 -5.22 5.06 -12.68
N ILE A 36 -3.92 5.12 -12.99
CA ILE A 36 -3.44 5.26 -14.38
C ILE A 36 -3.39 3.88 -15.05
N GLY A 37 -2.90 2.88 -14.32
CA GLY A 37 -2.60 1.57 -14.86
C GLY A 37 -3.76 0.59 -14.91
N ALA A 38 -4.78 0.75 -14.06
CA ALA A 38 -5.85 -0.23 -13.92
C ALA A 38 -6.82 -0.27 -15.12
N GLU A 39 -7.11 0.89 -15.71
CA GLU A 39 -8.07 1.00 -16.81
C GLU A 39 -7.49 0.60 -18.17
N LYS A 40 -6.17 0.63 -18.32
CA LYS A 40 -5.52 0.24 -19.57
C LYS A 40 -5.16 -1.23 -19.54
N VAL A 41 -5.90 -2.03 -20.29
CA VAL A 41 -5.53 -3.42 -20.57
C VAL A 41 -4.53 -3.47 -21.71
N VAL A 42 -3.46 -4.26 -21.54
CA VAL A 42 -2.38 -4.41 -22.51
C VAL A 42 -2.21 -5.90 -22.84
N SER A 43 -2.00 -6.20 -24.12
CA SER A 43 -1.60 -7.52 -24.58
C SER A 43 -0.14 -7.50 -25.04
N LEU A 44 0.72 -8.24 -24.33
CA LEU A 44 2.15 -8.37 -24.63
C LEU A 44 2.54 -9.84 -24.58
N PHE A 45 3.30 -10.30 -25.57
CA PHE A 45 3.81 -11.68 -25.64
C PHE A 45 2.74 -12.78 -25.48
N GLY A 46 1.50 -12.52 -25.92
CA GLY A 46 0.37 -13.46 -25.81
C GLY A 46 -0.37 -13.43 -24.47
N PHE A 47 0.04 -12.58 -23.52
CA PHE A 47 -0.63 -12.39 -22.23
C PHE A 47 -1.39 -11.07 -22.19
N THR A 48 -2.61 -11.09 -21.64
CA THR A 48 -3.45 -9.89 -21.46
C THR A 48 -3.57 -9.56 -19.99
N PHE A 49 -3.16 -8.35 -19.61
CA PHE A 49 -3.15 -7.89 -18.22
C PHE A 49 -3.32 -6.38 -18.13
N GLY A 50 -3.70 -5.86 -16.95
CA GLY A 50 -3.78 -4.42 -16.71
C GLY A 50 -2.39 -3.79 -16.63
N ALA A 51 -2.17 -2.66 -17.31
CA ALA A 51 -0.88 -1.98 -17.40
C ALA A 51 -0.27 -1.65 -16.03
N GLY A 52 -1.11 -1.40 -15.02
CA GLY A 52 -0.70 -1.14 -13.65
C GLY A 52 0.10 -2.27 -13.01
N ILE A 53 -0.08 -3.51 -13.48
CA ILE A 53 0.65 -4.68 -12.98
C ILE A 53 2.17 -4.55 -13.15
N LEU A 54 2.61 -3.81 -14.18
CA LEU A 54 4.04 -3.60 -14.44
C LEU A 54 4.73 -2.79 -13.35
N PHE A 55 3.98 -1.99 -12.58
CA PHE A 55 4.53 -1.08 -11.58
C PHE A 55 4.43 -1.63 -10.15
N PHE A 56 3.61 -2.66 -9.92
CA PHE A 56 3.55 -3.33 -8.61
C PHE A 56 4.91 -3.86 -8.12
N PRO A 57 5.80 -4.45 -8.96
CA PRO A 57 7.13 -4.88 -8.50
C PRO A 57 7.94 -3.77 -7.83
N ILE A 58 7.81 -2.53 -8.31
CA ILE A 58 8.49 -1.37 -7.71
C ILE A 58 7.89 -1.05 -6.34
N SER A 59 6.56 -1.15 -6.20
CA SER A 59 5.87 -0.99 -4.92
C SER A 59 6.31 -2.05 -3.90
N TYR A 60 6.48 -3.31 -4.33
CA TYR A 60 6.98 -4.39 -3.47
C TYR A 60 8.41 -4.13 -3.02
N PHE A 61 9.29 -3.71 -3.93
CA PHE A 61 10.66 -3.32 -3.58
C PHE A 61 10.72 -2.26 -2.47
N PHE A 62 9.91 -1.20 -2.55
CA PHE A 62 9.85 -0.19 -1.49
C PHE A 62 9.25 -0.73 -0.18
N ASN A 63 8.24 -1.60 -0.26
CA ASN A 63 7.64 -2.23 0.90
C ASN A 63 8.61 -3.16 1.64
N ASP A 64 9.46 -3.87 0.90
CA ASP A 64 10.49 -4.75 1.47
C ASP A 64 11.54 -3.92 2.20
N ILE A 65 12.04 -2.83 1.59
CA ILE A 65 12.93 -1.87 2.25
C ILE A 65 12.29 -1.31 3.53
N LEU A 66 11.00 -0.94 3.48
CA LEU A 66 10.28 -0.44 4.65
C LEU A 66 10.26 -1.47 5.78
N THR A 67 10.02 -2.74 5.45
CA THR A 67 9.89 -3.82 6.41
C THR A 67 11.25 -4.21 7.00
N GLU A 68 12.30 -4.30 6.19
CA GLU A 68 13.64 -4.70 6.61
C GLU A 68 14.40 -3.59 7.36
N VAL A 69 14.36 -2.35 6.86
CA VAL A 69 15.17 -1.24 7.43
C VAL A 69 14.44 -0.53 8.57
N TYR A 70 13.13 -0.32 8.43
CA TYR A 70 12.33 0.48 9.35
C TYR A 70 11.43 -0.37 10.26
N GLY A 71 11.34 -1.67 9.99
CA GLY A 71 10.62 -2.64 10.79
C GLY A 71 9.14 -2.76 10.43
N TYR A 72 8.58 -3.95 10.73
CA TYR A 72 7.19 -4.32 10.43
C TYR A 72 6.15 -3.30 10.92
N ALA A 73 6.30 -2.80 12.15
CA ALA A 73 5.35 -1.87 12.74
C ALA A 73 5.26 -0.53 11.99
N ARG A 74 6.38 -0.04 11.40
CA ARG A 74 6.39 1.19 10.61
C ARG A 74 5.96 0.96 9.17
N SER A 75 6.34 -0.18 8.59
CA SER A 75 5.87 -0.60 7.26
C SER A 75 4.34 -0.66 7.22
N ARG A 76 3.69 -1.25 8.24
CA ARG A 76 2.23 -1.27 8.37
C ARG A 76 1.59 0.11 8.33
N LYS A 77 2.21 1.14 8.95
CA LYS A 77 1.69 2.52 8.90
C LYS A 77 1.73 3.10 7.48
N VAL A 78 2.79 2.82 6.73
CA VAL A 78 2.90 3.24 5.32
C VAL A 78 1.84 2.57 4.46
N VAL A 79 1.62 1.27 4.66
CA VAL A 79 0.57 0.52 3.97
C VAL A 79 -0.81 1.12 4.27
N TRP A 80 -1.12 1.42 5.53
CA TRP A 80 -2.36 2.10 5.90
C TRP A 80 -2.48 3.50 5.29
N ALA A 81 -1.38 4.26 5.21
CA ALA A 81 -1.37 5.55 4.52
C ALA A 81 -1.68 5.40 3.02
N GLY A 82 -1.14 4.36 2.37
CA GLY A 82 -1.45 4.02 0.99
C GLY A 82 -2.92 3.68 0.77
N PHE A 83 -3.51 2.86 1.65
CA PHE A 83 -4.94 2.54 1.58
C PHE A 83 -5.83 3.76 1.86
N ALA A 84 -5.48 4.60 2.82
CA ALA A 84 -6.19 5.84 3.07
C ALA A 84 -6.13 6.77 1.85
N ALA A 85 -4.98 6.86 1.19
CA ALA A 85 -4.80 7.63 -0.04
C ALA A 85 -5.63 7.08 -1.20
N LEU A 86 -5.68 5.75 -1.38
CA LEU A 86 -6.58 5.10 -2.35
C LEU A 86 -8.05 5.37 -2.03
N GLY A 87 -8.46 5.26 -0.76
CA GLY A 87 -9.81 5.59 -0.31
C GLY A 87 -10.20 7.04 -0.63
N PHE A 88 -9.29 7.98 -0.36
CA PHE A 88 -9.49 9.38 -0.69
C PHE A 88 -9.59 9.60 -2.21
N ALA A 89 -8.72 8.96 -2.99
CA ALA A 89 -8.78 9.06 -4.45
C ALA A 89 -10.07 8.46 -5.02
N SER A 90 -10.57 7.36 -4.45
CA SER A 90 -11.89 6.81 -4.79
C SER A 90 -13.02 7.79 -4.48
N LEU A 91 -13.01 8.42 -3.30
CA LEU A 91 -14.02 9.41 -2.92
C LEU A 91 -13.98 10.60 -3.88
N MET A 92 -12.79 11.13 -4.14
CA MET A 92 -12.58 12.24 -5.07
C MET A 92 -13.09 11.87 -6.47
N SER A 93 -12.74 10.69 -6.97
CA SER A 93 -13.20 10.18 -8.26
C SER A 93 -14.73 10.09 -8.32
N ALA A 94 -15.37 9.49 -7.31
CA ALA A 94 -16.82 9.36 -7.24
C ALA A 94 -17.55 10.72 -7.23
N VAL A 95 -17.02 11.69 -6.49
CA VAL A 95 -17.57 13.06 -6.44
C VAL A 95 -17.42 13.73 -7.80
N VAL A 96 -16.23 13.73 -8.39
CA VAL A 96 -15.96 14.46 -9.64
C VAL A 96 -16.70 13.85 -10.83
N VAL A 97 -16.78 12.52 -10.93
CA VAL A 97 -17.55 11.83 -11.97
C VAL A 97 -19.06 12.11 -11.83
N GLY A 98 -19.55 12.27 -10.60
CA GLY A 98 -20.97 12.53 -10.32
C GLY A 98 -21.42 13.98 -10.54
N LEU A 99 -20.49 14.93 -10.72
CA LEU A 99 -20.84 16.32 -10.99
C LEU A 99 -21.35 16.51 -12.42
N PRO A 100 -22.34 17.40 -12.65
CA PRO A 100 -22.80 17.70 -13.99
C PRO A 100 -21.70 18.36 -14.82
N ALA A 101 -21.54 17.91 -16.05
CA ALA A 101 -20.62 18.49 -17.01
C ALA A 101 -20.98 19.95 -17.30
N ALA A 102 -19.98 20.82 -17.38
CA ALA A 102 -20.17 22.21 -17.77
C ALA A 102 -20.64 22.31 -19.24
N PRO A 103 -21.39 23.37 -19.62
CA PRO A 103 -21.72 23.62 -21.01
C PRO A 103 -20.46 23.68 -21.88
N GLY A 104 -20.39 22.84 -22.92
CA GLY A 104 -19.23 22.72 -23.81
C GLY A 104 -18.18 21.66 -23.41
N TRP A 105 -18.34 20.99 -22.27
CA TRP A 105 -17.51 19.84 -21.91
C TRP A 105 -17.95 18.59 -22.68
N VAL A 106 -17.08 18.07 -23.56
CA VAL A 106 -17.40 16.96 -24.47
C VAL A 106 -16.82 15.62 -24.05
N HIS A 107 -16.01 15.57 -22.99
CA HIS A 107 -15.24 14.37 -22.60
C HIS A 107 -15.87 13.58 -21.45
N GLN A 108 -17.14 13.82 -21.13
CA GLN A 108 -17.80 13.21 -19.97
C GLN A 108 -17.80 11.67 -20.03
N ASP A 109 -18.15 11.10 -21.18
CA ASP A 109 -18.21 9.64 -21.34
C ASP A 109 -16.85 8.98 -21.14
N ALA A 110 -15.80 9.54 -21.75
CA ALA A 110 -14.43 9.06 -21.57
C ALA A 110 -13.97 9.20 -20.11
N TYR A 111 -14.37 10.29 -19.44
CA TYR A 111 -14.03 10.53 -18.04
C TYR A 111 -14.70 9.49 -17.12
N VAL A 112 -15.98 9.17 -17.35
CA VAL A 112 -16.71 8.13 -16.62
C VAL A 112 -16.10 6.75 -16.85
N VAL A 113 -15.66 6.44 -18.07
CA VAL A 113 -14.98 5.16 -18.36
C VAL A 113 -13.71 5.02 -17.53
N VAL A 114 -12.87 6.05 -17.47
CA VAL A 114 -11.57 5.99 -16.77
C VAL A 114 -11.73 6.06 -15.24
N PHE A 115 -12.57 6.96 -14.73
CA PHE A 115 -12.63 7.24 -13.29
C PHE A 115 -13.82 6.56 -12.60
N GLY A 116 -14.87 6.17 -13.33
CA GLY A 116 -16.06 5.55 -12.75
C GLY A 116 -15.81 4.19 -12.09
N GLN A 117 -14.73 3.50 -12.46
CA GLN A 117 -14.35 2.20 -11.88
C GLN A 117 -13.47 2.32 -10.63
N THR A 118 -12.95 3.51 -10.29
CA THR A 118 -12.01 3.70 -9.18
C THR A 118 -12.57 3.17 -7.86
N THR A 119 -13.85 3.39 -7.58
CA THR A 119 -14.51 2.90 -6.35
C THR A 119 -14.50 1.38 -6.25
N ARG A 120 -14.74 0.68 -7.36
CA ARG A 120 -14.70 -0.79 -7.39
C ARG A 120 -13.28 -1.30 -7.16
N ILE A 121 -12.28 -0.66 -7.77
CA ILE A 121 -10.87 -1.03 -7.63
C ILE A 121 -10.46 -0.90 -6.17
N VAL A 122 -10.74 0.23 -5.54
CA VAL A 122 -10.36 0.49 -4.14
C VAL A 122 -11.10 -0.45 -3.18
N ALA A 123 -12.38 -0.73 -3.41
CA ALA A 123 -13.12 -1.72 -2.63
C ALA A 123 -12.50 -3.13 -2.72
N ALA A 124 -12.08 -3.54 -3.93
CA ALA A 124 -11.37 -4.79 -4.14
C ALA A 124 -10.01 -4.80 -3.42
N SER A 125 -9.23 -3.71 -3.48
CA SER A 125 -7.94 -3.59 -2.80
C SER A 125 -8.07 -3.68 -1.28
N LEU A 126 -9.07 -3.01 -0.68
CA LEU A 126 -9.33 -3.08 0.76
C LEU A 126 -9.74 -4.49 1.19
N THR A 127 -10.60 -5.15 0.42
CA THR A 127 -11.06 -6.52 0.70
C THR A 127 -9.92 -7.53 0.58
N ALA A 128 -9.09 -7.39 -0.45
CA ALA A 128 -7.92 -8.23 -0.67
C ALA A 128 -6.91 -8.04 0.46
N PHE A 129 -6.68 -6.81 0.90
CA PHE A 129 -5.78 -6.53 2.02
C PHE A 129 -6.28 -7.08 3.34
N PHE A 130 -7.57 -6.90 3.65
CA PHE A 130 -8.15 -7.44 4.88
C PHE A 130 -8.02 -8.96 4.93
N SER A 131 -8.36 -9.64 3.82
CA SER A 131 -8.19 -11.08 3.67
C SER A 131 -6.72 -11.49 3.78
N GLY A 132 -5.82 -10.75 3.10
CA GLY A 132 -4.39 -11.01 3.09
C GLY A 132 -3.75 -10.86 4.47
N GLU A 133 -4.10 -9.83 5.24
CA GLU A 133 -3.58 -9.61 6.59
C GLU A 133 -4.03 -10.72 7.55
N PHE A 134 -5.29 -11.17 7.42
CA PHE A 134 -5.81 -12.29 8.20
C PHE A 134 -5.06 -13.59 7.88
N VAL A 135 -4.90 -13.91 6.59
CA VAL A 135 -4.16 -15.10 6.15
C VAL A 135 -2.69 -15.01 6.58
N ASN A 136 -2.02 -13.88 6.40
CA ASN A 136 -0.63 -13.67 6.80
C ASN A 136 -0.45 -13.89 8.31
N SER A 137 -1.29 -13.26 9.13
CA SER A 137 -1.24 -13.40 10.59
C SER A 137 -1.52 -14.83 11.04
N PHE A 138 -2.48 -15.51 10.41
CA PHE A 138 -2.79 -16.91 10.68
C PHE A 138 -1.63 -17.84 10.33
N VAL A 139 -1.02 -17.66 9.16
CA VAL A 139 0.15 -18.45 8.71
C VAL A 139 1.33 -18.25 9.66
N LEU A 140 1.65 -17.00 10.01
CA LEU A 140 2.72 -16.70 10.97
C LEU A 140 2.45 -17.30 12.35
N ALA A 141 1.21 -17.24 12.84
CA ALA A 141 0.82 -17.87 14.11
C ALA A 141 0.97 -19.41 14.05
N LYS A 142 0.52 -20.05 12.97
CA LYS A 142 0.69 -21.50 12.76
C LYS A 142 2.15 -21.89 12.67
N MET A 143 2.96 -21.17 11.89
CA MET A 143 4.40 -21.40 11.81
C MET A 143 5.06 -21.25 13.18
N LYS A 144 4.64 -20.30 14.01
CA LYS A 144 5.18 -20.12 15.37
C LYS A 144 4.88 -21.30 16.27
N LEU A 145 3.67 -21.84 16.21
CA LEU A 145 3.28 -23.05 16.94
C LEU A 145 4.06 -24.28 16.44
N THR A 146 4.17 -24.48 15.13
CA THR A 146 4.89 -25.62 14.55
C THR A 146 6.39 -25.57 14.80
N THR A 147 6.99 -24.38 14.85
CA THR A 147 8.43 -24.19 15.07
C THR A 147 8.82 -24.01 16.53
N ASN A 148 7.87 -24.06 17.48
CA ASN A 148 8.11 -23.71 18.90
C ASN A 148 8.84 -22.36 19.06
N GLY A 149 8.61 -21.42 18.14
CA GLY A 149 9.30 -20.13 18.09
C GLY A 149 10.79 -20.18 17.71
N LYS A 150 11.38 -21.32 17.36
CA LYS A 150 12.83 -21.46 17.08
C LYS A 150 13.34 -20.71 15.85
N TYR A 151 12.49 -20.49 14.84
CA TYR A 151 12.94 -19.99 13.52
C TYR A 151 12.35 -18.64 13.12
N LEU A 152 11.43 -18.09 13.93
CA LEU A 152 10.79 -16.82 13.57
C LEU A 152 11.60 -15.60 13.98
N TRP A 153 12.59 -15.74 14.87
CA TRP A 153 13.48 -14.66 15.30
C TRP A 153 14.82 -15.23 15.80
N THR A 154 15.82 -15.23 14.92
CA THR A 154 17.15 -14.67 15.28
C THR A 154 17.21 -13.29 14.67
#